data_AF-A0A1Q4ZEF9-F1
#
_entry.id   AF-A0A1Q4ZEF9-F1
#
_cell.length_a   1.000
_cell.length_b   1.000
_cell.length_c   1.000
_cell.angle_alpha   90.00
_cell.angle_beta   90.00
_cell.angle_gamma   90.00
#
_symmetry.space_group_name_H-M   'P 1'
#
loop_
_entity.id
_entity.type
_entity.pdbx_description
1 polymer ?
#
loop_
_entity_poly.entity_id
_entity_poly.type
_entity_poly.pdbx_seq_one_letter_code
_entity_poly.pdbx_strand_id
1 'polypeptide(L)'
;MRLPEVLALHLAGVREVVDVSREGVDLAARYALPDEVSHRRCPVTDAAELVRTPDRLLVGLLGPEPAVHLPPAEAAAALAGASAGTRGVLLLAWPVDELPVHLLVGPMVAARCQVVDAIPLGTAGIRGVSAAVVVQRVDRPLPQRGHLVDMTVARRAAHPVPEPADELRTVLRMANEHRLTGLVTRAVRRRLRELEEQVERQRQRLDERDARLAELERELARRARVGAPAEGTDRRPGEGAPPEPDEGFFGSGPGSK
;
A
#
# COMPACT_ATOMS: atom_id res chain seq x y z
N MET A 1 -3.12 6.07 9.50
CA MET A 1 -2.49 7.17 10.26
C MET A 1 -2.19 8.31 9.30
N ARG A 2 -2.27 9.55 9.75
CA ARG A 2 -1.86 10.74 8.98
C ARG A 2 -0.39 11.05 9.24
N LEU A 3 0.29 11.73 8.31
CA LEU A 3 1.70 12.08 8.48
C LEU A 3 1.99 12.90 9.77
N PRO A 4 1.18 13.91 10.14
CA PRO A 4 1.41 14.65 11.38
C PRO A 4 1.38 13.77 12.63
N GLU A 5 0.52 12.74 12.65
CA GLU A 5 0.44 11.79 13.77
C GLU A 5 1.71 10.95 13.88
N VAL A 6 2.27 10.51 12.74
CA VAL A 6 3.56 9.79 12.72
C VAL A 6 4.68 10.70 13.23
N LEU A 7 4.77 11.93 12.72
CA LEU A 7 5.82 12.86 13.15
C LEU A 7 5.71 13.16 14.64
N ALA A 8 4.52 13.45 15.16
CA ALA A 8 4.31 13.72 16.58
C ALA A 8 4.86 12.60 17.50
N LEU A 9 4.72 11.33 17.10
CA LEU A 9 5.26 10.18 17.87
C LEU A 9 6.80 10.11 17.87
N HIS A 10 7.45 10.75 16.91
CA HIS A 10 8.91 10.68 16.71
C HIS A 10 9.64 12.00 16.93
N LEU A 11 8.93 13.07 17.27
CA LEU A 11 9.51 14.39 17.58
C LEU A 11 10.01 14.52 19.03
N ALA A 12 9.77 13.55 19.90
CA ALA A 12 10.28 13.60 21.28
C ALA A 12 11.81 13.76 21.31
N GLY A 13 12.29 14.87 21.89
CA GLY A 13 13.72 15.22 21.96
C GLY A 13 14.31 15.78 20.67
N VAL A 14 13.50 15.99 19.62
CA VAL A 14 13.92 16.60 18.35
C VAL A 14 13.74 18.12 18.45
N ARG A 15 14.73 18.87 17.98
CA ARG A 15 14.73 20.34 17.88
C ARG A 15 14.64 20.83 16.44
N GLU A 16 15.00 19.99 15.47
CA GLU A 16 14.91 20.33 14.05
C GLU A 16 14.61 19.12 13.19
N VAL A 17 13.75 19.33 12.20
CA VAL A 17 13.47 18.40 11.10
C VAL A 17 14.31 18.82 9.90
N VAL A 18 15.15 17.90 9.42
CA VAL A 18 15.98 18.07 8.23
C VAL A 18 15.32 17.36 7.05
N ASP A 19 14.70 18.13 6.16
CA ASP A 19 14.04 17.64 4.94
C ASP A 19 15.03 17.56 3.77
N VAL A 20 15.24 16.34 3.27
CA VAL A 20 16.13 16.02 2.14
C VAL A 20 15.38 15.69 0.86
N SER A 21 14.09 16.02 0.78
CA SER A 21 13.28 15.76 -0.40
C SER A 21 13.73 16.61 -1.59
N ARG A 22 13.70 15.99 -2.79
CA ARG A 22 14.08 16.62 -4.06
C ARG A 22 13.28 17.90 -4.31
N GLU A 23 13.87 18.84 -5.05
CA GLU A 23 13.22 20.09 -5.45
C GLU A 23 11.83 19.82 -6.07
N GLY A 24 10.85 20.66 -5.74
CA GLY A 24 9.44 20.47 -6.14
C GLY A 24 8.60 19.65 -5.16
N VAL A 25 9.21 18.91 -4.23
CA VAL A 25 8.49 18.33 -3.08
C VAL A 25 8.48 19.35 -1.95
N ASP A 26 7.30 19.77 -1.51
CA ASP A 26 7.13 20.60 -0.31
C ASP A 26 6.47 19.76 0.77
N LEU A 27 7.29 19.15 1.64
CA LEU A 27 6.79 18.40 2.79
C LEU A 27 6.41 19.31 3.95
N ALA A 28 7.03 20.49 4.09
CA ALA A 28 6.72 21.44 5.16
C ALA A 28 5.26 21.89 5.09
N ALA A 29 4.71 22.07 3.88
CA ALA A 29 3.28 22.36 3.69
C ALA A 29 2.33 21.19 4.04
N ARG A 30 2.86 19.99 4.34
CA ARG A 30 2.07 18.76 4.57
C ARG A 30 1.97 18.35 6.04
N TYR A 31 2.68 19.03 6.93
CA TYR A 31 2.60 18.80 8.36
C TYR A 31 2.81 20.09 9.14
N ALA A 32 2.19 20.17 10.32
CA ALA A 32 2.49 21.20 11.30
C ALA A 32 3.53 20.65 12.27
N LEU A 33 4.59 21.42 12.52
CA LEU A 33 5.55 21.14 13.59
C LEU A 33 5.15 21.93 14.85
N PRO A 34 5.46 21.42 16.05
CA PRO A 34 5.42 22.22 17.27
C PRO A 34 6.34 23.44 17.16
N ASP A 35 6.02 24.51 17.88
CA ASP A 35 6.77 25.78 17.84
C ASP A 35 8.24 25.62 18.24
N GLU A 36 8.56 24.61 19.05
CA GLU A 36 9.91 24.32 19.52
C GLU A 36 10.78 23.56 18.50
N VAL A 37 10.18 23.11 17.38
CA VAL A 37 10.85 22.31 16.36
C VAL A 37 10.98 23.12 15.06
N SER A 38 12.21 23.44 14.67
CA SER A 38 12.47 24.10 13.40
C SER A 38 12.38 23.13 12.21
N HIS A 39 12.05 23.65 11.04
CA HIS A 39 12.15 22.94 9.78
C HIS A 39 13.32 23.49 8.96
N ARG A 40 14.18 22.62 8.46
CA ARG A 40 15.27 22.96 7.56
C ARG A 40 15.27 22.05 6.35
N ARG A 41 15.19 22.64 5.17
CA ARG A 41 15.39 21.92 3.90
C ARG A 41 16.86 22.00 3.48
N CYS A 42 17.41 20.90 2.98
CA CYS A 42 18.74 20.89 2.39
C CYS A 42 18.88 19.80 1.32
N PRO A 43 19.90 19.88 0.45
CA PRO A 43 20.32 18.75 -0.36
C PRO A 43 20.73 17.56 0.51
N VAL A 44 20.48 16.33 0.03
CA VAL A 44 20.85 15.10 0.77
C VAL A 44 22.36 14.98 1.01
N THR A 45 23.19 15.56 0.14
CA THR A 45 24.65 15.58 0.26
C THR A 45 25.11 16.30 1.53
N ASP A 46 24.35 17.29 1.96
CA ASP A 46 24.70 18.14 3.12
C ASP A 46 24.07 17.61 4.41
N ALA A 47 23.10 16.69 4.28
CA ALA A 47 22.30 16.20 5.38
C ALA A 47 23.14 15.43 6.41
N ALA A 48 24.17 14.70 5.98
CA ALA A 48 25.03 13.92 6.86
C ALA A 48 25.68 14.77 7.97
N GLU A 49 26.03 16.02 7.65
CA GLU A 49 26.59 16.98 8.62
C GLU A 49 25.52 17.55 9.55
N LEU A 50 24.29 17.69 9.06
CA LEU A 50 23.17 18.27 9.79
C LEU A 50 22.54 17.28 10.77
N VAL A 51 22.41 16.01 10.41
CA VAL A 51 21.78 14.98 11.26
C VAL A 51 22.76 14.21 12.15
N ARG A 52 23.90 14.81 12.49
CA ARG A 52 24.94 14.17 13.31
C ARG A 52 24.48 13.76 14.71
N THR A 53 23.48 14.44 15.25
CA THR A 53 23.02 14.31 16.65
C THR A 53 21.56 13.83 16.74
N PRO A 54 21.17 13.16 17.84
CA PRO A 54 19.81 12.60 17.99
C PRO A 54 18.67 13.62 18.15
N ASP A 55 19.00 14.90 18.37
CA ASP A 55 18.06 16.02 18.43
C ASP A 55 17.65 16.53 17.03
N ARG A 56 18.13 15.89 15.97
CA ARG A 56 17.74 16.16 14.58
C ARG A 56 17.02 14.95 14.01
N LEU A 57 15.97 15.19 13.24
CA LEU A 57 15.19 14.15 12.56
C LEU A 57 15.35 14.31 11.04
N LEU A 58 15.88 13.27 10.37
CA LEU A 58 15.89 13.24 8.91
C LEU A 58 14.49 12.94 8.38
N VAL A 59 14.00 13.69 7.40
CA VAL A 59 12.77 13.39 6.67
C VAL A 59 13.06 13.39 5.18
N GLY A 60 12.54 12.41 4.46
CA GLY A 60 12.71 12.36 3.01
C GLY A 60 11.65 11.52 2.33
N LEU A 61 11.37 11.84 1.07
CA LEU A 61 10.45 11.09 0.22
C LEU A 61 11.23 10.15 -0.70
N LEU A 62 10.98 8.84 -0.57
CA LEU A 62 11.57 7.79 -1.38
C LEU A 62 10.51 7.18 -2.29
N GLY A 63 10.91 6.72 -3.46
CA GLY A 63 9.96 6.23 -4.46
C GLY A 63 10.62 5.85 -5.78
N PRO A 64 9.81 5.35 -6.73
CA PRO A 64 10.30 4.82 -8.00
C PRO A 64 10.77 5.90 -8.97
N GLU A 65 10.23 7.12 -8.88
CA GLU A 65 10.54 8.24 -9.78
C GLU A 65 11.74 9.08 -9.32
N PRO A 66 12.94 8.98 -9.94
CA PRO A 66 14.16 9.60 -9.41
C PRO A 66 14.19 11.12 -9.50
N ALA A 67 13.37 11.72 -10.38
CA ALA A 67 13.27 13.17 -10.50
C ALA A 67 12.64 13.82 -9.25
N VAL A 68 11.75 13.09 -8.58
CA VAL A 68 10.96 13.59 -7.43
C VAL A 68 11.34 12.89 -6.13
N HIS A 69 11.81 11.64 -6.22
CA HIS A 69 12.07 10.80 -5.08
C HIS A 69 13.56 10.60 -4.84
N LEU A 70 13.90 10.49 -3.56
CA LEU A 70 15.23 10.18 -3.08
C LEU A 70 15.47 8.65 -3.19
N PRO A 71 16.60 8.21 -3.75
CA PRO A 71 16.96 6.80 -3.72
C PRO A 71 17.30 6.37 -2.28
N PRO A 72 16.96 5.13 -1.87
CA PRO A 72 17.20 4.66 -0.50
C PRO A 72 18.67 4.74 -0.05
N ALA A 73 19.61 4.57 -0.97
CA ALA A 73 21.04 4.64 -0.69
C ALA A 73 21.50 6.04 -0.24
N GLU A 74 20.94 7.10 -0.81
CA GLU A 74 21.29 8.48 -0.43
C GLU A 74 20.75 8.82 0.97
N ALA A 75 19.51 8.42 1.27
CA ALA A 75 18.95 8.56 2.62
C ALA A 75 19.77 7.78 3.67
N ALA A 76 20.19 6.56 3.32
CA ALA A 76 21.04 5.74 4.17
C ALA A 76 22.40 6.39 4.42
N ALA A 77 23.03 6.93 3.37
CA ALA A 77 24.32 7.61 3.47
C ALA A 77 24.26 8.82 4.41
N ALA A 78 23.18 9.61 4.36
CA ALA A 78 22.96 10.72 5.28
C ALA A 78 22.90 10.26 6.76
N LEU A 79 22.29 9.10 7.04
CA LEU A 79 22.21 8.55 8.38
C LEU A 79 23.46 7.80 8.84
N ALA A 80 24.29 7.31 7.91
CA ALA A 80 25.46 6.49 8.23
C ALA A 80 26.50 7.24 9.08
N GLY A 81 26.66 8.54 8.85
CA GLY A 81 27.55 9.43 9.61
C GLY A 81 26.96 9.94 10.93
N ALA A 82 25.71 9.62 11.23
CA ALA A 82 25.03 10.12 12.42
C ALA A 82 25.39 9.33 13.68
N SER A 83 25.23 9.97 14.85
CA SER A 83 25.35 9.31 16.15
C SER A 83 24.27 8.24 16.33
N ALA A 84 24.57 7.20 17.11
CA ALA A 84 23.54 6.25 17.54
C ALA A 84 22.40 6.99 18.28
N GLY A 85 21.16 6.65 17.95
CA GLY A 85 19.97 7.35 18.43
C GLY A 85 19.36 8.33 17.42
N THR A 86 20.12 8.79 16.42
CA THR A 86 19.56 9.63 15.35
C THR A 86 18.49 8.87 14.59
N ARG A 87 17.36 9.54 14.34
CA ARG A 87 16.17 8.99 13.71
C ARG A 87 15.96 9.57 12.32
N GLY A 88 15.30 8.79 11.48
CA GLY A 88 14.75 9.25 10.20
C GLY A 88 13.32 8.79 10.01
N VAL A 89 12.49 9.62 9.36
CA VAL A 89 11.17 9.26 8.86
C VAL A 89 11.23 9.29 7.33
N LEU A 90 11.23 8.10 6.74
CA LEU A 90 11.32 7.86 5.31
C LEU A 90 9.92 7.65 4.76
N LEU A 91 9.41 8.61 3.98
CA LEU A 91 8.11 8.51 3.33
C LEU A 91 8.23 7.67 2.06
N LEU A 92 7.32 6.73 1.86
CA LEU A 92 7.37 5.78 0.76
C LEU A 92 6.28 6.08 -0.27
N ALA A 93 6.70 6.41 -1.48
CA ALA A 93 5.81 6.65 -2.62
C ALA A 93 5.49 5.38 -3.43
N TRP A 94 6.09 4.24 -3.08
CA TRP A 94 5.63 2.95 -3.60
C TRP A 94 4.27 2.57 -3.01
N PRO A 95 3.39 1.92 -3.78
CA PRO A 95 2.29 1.15 -3.21
C PRO A 95 2.85 0.16 -2.17
N VAL A 96 2.18 0.01 -1.03
CA VAL A 96 2.70 -0.82 0.08
C VAL A 96 2.80 -2.29 -0.33
N ASP A 97 1.91 -2.77 -1.17
CA ASP A 97 1.89 -4.12 -1.75
C ASP A 97 2.98 -4.36 -2.80
N GLU A 98 3.55 -3.30 -3.37
CA GLU A 98 4.64 -3.34 -4.36
C GLU A 98 5.99 -2.88 -3.78
N LEU A 99 6.09 -2.76 -2.46
CA LEU A 99 7.27 -2.18 -1.81
C LEU A 99 8.54 -3.01 -2.12
N PRO A 100 9.59 -2.42 -2.72
CA PRO A 100 10.82 -3.15 -3.01
C PRO A 100 11.68 -3.30 -1.74
N VAL A 101 11.30 -4.25 -0.87
CA VAL A 101 11.93 -4.47 0.45
C VAL A 101 13.45 -4.62 0.33
N HIS A 102 13.93 -5.35 -0.68
CA HIS A 102 15.35 -5.58 -0.89
C HIS A 102 16.15 -4.29 -1.19
N LEU A 103 15.53 -3.29 -1.86
CA LEU A 103 16.16 -2.00 -2.14
C LEU A 103 16.23 -1.11 -0.88
N LEU A 104 15.36 -1.34 0.10
CA LEU A 104 15.35 -0.58 1.35
C LEU A 104 16.29 -1.20 2.40
N VAL A 105 16.23 -2.52 2.57
CA VAL A 105 16.96 -3.22 3.63
C VAL A 105 18.47 -3.08 3.47
N GLY A 106 19.00 -3.32 2.26
CA GLY A 106 20.44 -3.32 2.01
C GLY A 106 21.12 -2.01 2.46
N PRO A 107 20.68 -0.85 1.93
CA PRO A 107 21.20 0.44 2.34
C PRO A 107 21.05 0.73 3.85
N MET A 108 19.90 0.43 4.44
CA MET A 108 19.69 0.67 5.88
C MET A 108 20.66 -0.16 6.74
N VAL A 109 20.88 -1.43 6.40
CA VAL A 109 21.84 -2.29 7.11
C VAL A 109 23.27 -1.77 6.94
N ALA A 110 23.65 -1.33 5.74
CA ALA A 110 24.96 -0.75 5.48
C ALA A 110 25.20 0.53 6.31
N ALA A 111 24.17 1.35 6.49
CA ALA A 111 24.18 2.54 7.33
C ALA A 111 23.97 2.27 8.83
N ARG A 112 23.99 1.01 9.28
CA ARG A 112 23.71 0.60 10.68
C ARG A 112 22.39 1.15 11.22
N CYS A 113 21.38 1.22 10.35
CA CYS A 113 20.05 1.68 10.67
C CYS A 113 19.08 0.50 10.87
N GLN A 114 18.32 0.55 11.96
CA GLN A 114 17.22 -0.37 12.23
C GLN A 114 15.89 0.30 11.93
N VAL A 115 15.01 -0.40 11.21
CA VAL A 115 13.61 -0.02 11.05
C VAL A 115 12.90 -0.28 12.38
N VAL A 116 12.52 0.80 13.05
CA VAL A 116 11.84 0.75 14.36
C VAL A 116 10.34 0.59 14.16
N ASP A 117 9.78 1.27 13.15
CA ASP A 117 8.37 1.19 12.80
C ASP A 117 8.15 1.32 11.29
N ALA A 118 7.03 0.79 10.81
CA ALA A 118 6.59 0.83 9.43
C ALA A 118 5.07 0.99 9.41
N ILE A 119 4.61 2.20 9.08
CA ILE A 119 3.25 2.67 9.32
C ILE A 119 2.57 2.94 7.98
N PRO A 120 1.45 2.28 7.65
CA PRO A 120 0.68 2.62 6.46
C PRO A 120 0.01 3.99 6.65
N LEU A 121 0.18 4.85 5.64
CA LEU A 121 -0.44 6.17 5.62
C LEU A 121 -1.80 6.09 4.92
N GLY A 122 -2.77 6.84 5.45
CA GLY A 122 -4.08 6.95 4.82
C GLY A 122 -4.06 7.92 3.63
N THR A 123 -5.09 7.83 2.78
CA THR A 123 -5.30 8.71 1.61
C THR A 123 -5.45 10.20 1.95
N ALA A 124 -5.65 10.54 3.22
CA ALA A 124 -5.73 11.91 3.74
C ALA A 124 -4.37 12.58 4.05
N GLY A 125 -3.24 11.87 3.86
CA GLY A 125 -1.90 12.40 4.13
C GLY A 125 -1.33 13.17 2.94
N ILE A 126 -0.47 12.51 2.17
CA ILE A 126 0.17 13.06 0.97
C ILE A 126 -0.21 12.19 -0.21
N ARG A 127 -0.74 12.80 -1.28
CA ARG A 127 -1.08 12.07 -2.51
C ARG A 127 0.18 11.38 -3.05
N GLY A 128 0.09 10.08 -3.33
CA GLY A 128 1.20 9.29 -3.84
C GLY A 128 2.13 8.75 -2.75
N VAL A 129 1.87 8.98 -1.45
CA VAL A 129 2.64 8.39 -0.35
C VAL A 129 1.79 7.34 0.37
N SER A 130 2.29 6.12 0.45
CA SER A 130 1.53 4.97 0.96
C SER A 130 1.94 4.55 2.37
N ALA A 131 3.16 4.86 2.80
CA ALA A 131 3.66 4.50 4.12
C ALA A 131 4.76 5.44 4.62
N ALA A 132 5.02 5.40 5.92
CA ALA A 132 6.18 5.99 6.56
C ALA A 132 6.99 4.89 7.24
N VAL A 133 8.31 4.90 7.04
CA VAL A 133 9.26 3.99 7.70
C VAL A 133 10.13 4.81 8.63
N VAL A 134 10.11 4.41 9.90
CA VAL A 134 10.88 5.06 10.95
C VAL A 134 12.15 4.25 11.14
N VAL A 135 13.28 4.89 10.90
CA VAL A 135 14.60 4.29 11.03
C VAL A 135 15.38 4.96 12.15
N GLN A 136 16.27 4.21 12.78
CA GLN A 136 17.17 4.74 13.79
C GLN A 136 18.56 4.19 13.58
N ARG A 137 19.58 5.06 13.65
CA ARG A 137 20.98 4.64 13.68
C ARG A 137 21.29 3.98 15.02
N VAL A 138 21.81 2.75 15.01
CA VAL A 138 21.99 1.94 16.21
C VAL A 138 23.36 1.25 16.24
N ASP A 139 24.08 1.34 17.35
CA ASP A 139 25.34 0.60 17.55
C ASP A 139 25.11 -0.83 18.02
N ARG A 140 23.91 -1.10 18.55
CA ARG A 140 23.45 -2.40 19.02
C ARG A 140 21.99 -2.56 18.61
N PRO A 141 21.53 -3.79 18.31
CA PRO A 141 20.17 -4.00 17.88
C PRO A 141 19.20 -3.56 18.98
N LEU A 142 18.20 -2.76 18.60
CA LEU A 142 17.11 -2.41 19.50
C LEU A 142 16.18 -3.61 19.68
N PRO A 143 15.62 -3.80 20.89
CA PRO A 143 14.65 -4.85 21.13
C PRO A 143 13.47 -4.68 20.17
N GLN A 144 13.08 -5.78 19.52
CA GLN A 144 11.92 -5.77 18.64
C GLN A 144 10.66 -5.54 19.49
N ARG A 145 10.05 -4.36 19.37
CA ARG A 145 8.75 -4.08 20.00
C ARG A 145 7.68 -4.97 19.37
N GLY A 146 7.35 -6.06 20.05
CA GLY A 146 6.29 -7.01 19.76
C GLY A 146 5.87 -7.66 21.08
N HIS A 147 4.59 -8.01 21.22
CA HIS A 147 3.93 -8.45 22.46
C HIS A 147 4.51 -9.71 23.17
N LEU A 148 5.68 -10.21 22.77
CA LEU A 148 6.29 -11.42 23.31
C LEU A 148 7.83 -11.29 23.38
N VAL A 149 8.35 -10.34 24.16
CA VAL A 149 9.78 -10.35 24.51
C VAL A 149 9.97 -9.99 25.98
N ASP A 150 9.63 -10.93 26.85
CA ASP A 150 9.88 -10.82 28.30
C ASP A 150 10.76 -11.96 28.87
N MET A 151 11.36 -12.81 28.03
CA MET A 151 12.04 -14.04 28.52
C MET A 151 13.52 -14.19 28.16
N THR A 152 14.13 -13.31 27.37
CA THR A 152 15.54 -13.52 26.94
C THR A 152 16.45 -12.29 27.02
N VAL A 153 15.92 -11.07 27.13
CA VAL A 153 16.75 -9.84 27.19
C VAL A 153 17.51 -9.72 28.51
N ALA A 154 16.92 -10.18 29.62
CA ALA A 154 17.57 -10.16 30.94
C ALA A 154 18.84 -11.03 30.99
N ARG A 155 18.95 -12.08 30.17
CA ARG A 155 20.09 -13.01 30.21
C ARG A 155 21.30 -12.52 29.40
N ARG A 156 21.10 -11.66 28.39
CA ARG A 156 22.19 -11.12 27.55
C ARG A 156 22.84 -9.84 28.11
N ALA A 157 22.14 -9.11 28.97
CA ALA A 157 22.69 -7.94 29.65
C ALA A 157 23.84 -8.27 30.63
N ALA A 158 24.01 -9.55 30.99
CA ALA A 158 24.99 -9.99 31.99
C ALA A 158 26.40 -10.28 31.44
N HIS A 159 26.61 -10.37 30.11
CA HIS A 159 27.91 -10.72 29.53
C HIS A 159 28.21 -9.90 28.27
N PRO A 160 29.09 -8.87 28.33
CA PRO A 160 29.47 -8.08 27.18
C PRO A 160 30.53 -8.84 26.38
N VAL A 161 30.10 -9.67 25.42
CA VAL A 161 30.99 -10.15 24.36
C VAL A 161 30.90 -9.15 23.20
N PRO A 162 32.01 -8.64 22.66
CA PRO A 162 31.97 -7.84 21.43
C PRO A 162 31.40 -8.73 20.31
N GLU A 163 30.13 -8.51 19.94
CA GLU A 163 29.53 -9.19 18.79
C GLU A 163 30.32 -8.81 17.53
N PRO A 164 30.87 -9.76 16.75
CA PRO A 164 31.53 -9.46 15.49
C PRO A 164 30.60 -8.63 14.58
N ALA A 165 31.16 -7.69 13.83
CA ALA A 165 30.37 -6.74 13.03
C ALA A 165 29.38 -7.41 12.04
N ASP A 166 29.65 -8.67 11.66
CA ASP A 166 28.78 -9.48 10.81
C ASP A 166 27.52 -9.99 11.53
N GLU A 167 27.56 -10.15 12.86
CA GLU A 167 26.38 -10.47 13.66
C GLU A 167 25.41 -9.29 13.68
N LEU A 168 25.89 -8.05 13.92
CA LEU A 168 25.03 -6.86 13.90
C LEU A 168 24.36 -6.69 12.53
N ARG A 169 25.11 -6.83 11.43
CA ARG A 169 24.55 -6.72 10.07
C ARG A 169 23.45 -7.74 9.81
N THR A 170 23.68 -8.99 10.24
CA THR A 170 22.71 -10.07 10.09
C THR A 170 21.45 -9.79 10.90
N VAL A 171 21.60 -9.38 12.17
CA VAL A 171 20.47 -9.05 13.05
C VAL A 171 19.66 -7.86 12.50
N LEU A 172 20.34 -6.80 12.04
CA LEU A 172 19.69 -5.64 11.42
C LEU A 172 18.94 -6.03 10.15
N ARG A 173 19.53 -6.87 9.31
CA ARG A 173 18.87 -7.38 8.09
C ARG A 173 17.58 -8.11 8.44
N MET A 174 17.64 -9.09 9.34
CA MET A 174 16.48 -9.86 9.77
C MET A 174 15.40 -8.96 10.41
N ALA A 175 15.79 -8.01 11.26
CA ALA A 175 14.85 -7.09 11.90
C ALA A 175 14.15 -6.17 10.89
N ASN A 176 14.93 -5.61 9.95
CA ASN A 176 14.41 -4.71 8.93
C ASN A 176 13.49 -5.44 7.95
N GLU A 177 13.89 -6.62 7.46
CA GLU A 177 13.08 -7.48 6.60
C GLU A 177 11.77 -7.86 7.30
N HIS A 178 11.83 -8.30 8.56
CA HIS A 178 10.64 -8.67 9.31
C HIS A 178 9.64 -7.51 9.43
N ARG A 179 10.12 -6.29 9.71
CA ARG A 179 9.26 -5.10 9.83
C ARG A 179 8.61 -4.72 8.51
N LEU A 180 9.39 -4.65 7.43
CA LEU A 180 8.89 -4.25 6.12
C LEU A 180 7.96 -5.32 5.53
N THR A 181 8.30 -6.60 5.61
CA THR A 181 7.41 -7.70 5.19
C THR A 181 6.12 -7.73 6.02
N GLY A 182 6.20 -7.41 7.31
CA GLY A 182 5.03 -7.26 8.17
C GLY A 182 4.09 -6.11 7.74
N LEU A 183 4.64 -5.00 7.23
CA LEU A 183 3.86 -3.92 6.62
C LEU A 183 3.15 -4.42 5.34
N VAL A 184 3.90 -5.01 4.41
CA VAL A 184 3.37 -5.55 3.14
C VAL A 184 2.26 -6.58 3.39
N THR A 185 2.53 -7.57 4.24
CA THR A 185 1.59 -8.67 4.53
C THR A 185 0.28 -8.15 5.11
N ARG A 186 0.32 -7.17 6.02
CA ARG A 186 -0.89 -6.58 6.60
C ARG A 186 -1.68 -5.78 5.58
N ALA A 187 -1.00 -5.03 4.71
CA ALA A 187 -1.65 -4.28 3.64
C ALA A 187 -2.34 -5.20 2.62
N VAL A 188 -1.64 -6.25 2.16
CA VAL A 188 -2.19 -7.25 1.23
C VAL A 188 -3.41 -7.96 1.84
N ARG A 189 -3.33 -8.40 3.10
CA ARG A 189 -4.48 -9.03 3.78
C ARG A 189 -5.68 -8.09 3.90
N ARG A 190 -5.44 -6.81 4.19
CA ARG A 190 -6.50 -5.80 4.24
C ARG A 190 -7.13 -5.61 2.85
N ARG A 191 -6.31 -5.48 1.81
CA ARG A 191 -6.78 -5.31 0.43
C ARG A 191 -7.61 -6.50 -0.04
N LEU A 192 -7.18 -7.72 0.28
CA LEU A 192 -7.92 -8.94 -0.03
C LEU A 192 -9.33 -8.90 0.58
N ARG A 193 -9.45 -8.55 1.87
CA ARG A 193 -10.76 -8.41 2.54
C ARG A 193 -11.64 -7.33 1.90
N GLU A 194 -11.06 -6.17 1.58
CA GLU A 194 -11.79 -5.09 0.92
C GLU A 194 -12.30 -5.52 -0.47
N LEU A 195 -11.53 -6.31 -1.21
CA LEU A 195 -11.92 -6.86 -2.50
C LEU A 195 -13.01 -7.93 -2.36
N GLU A 196 -12.91 -8.83 -1.38
CA GLU A 196 -13.93 -9.83 -1.07
C GLU A 196 -15.28 -9.15 -0.75
N GLU A 197 -15.27 -8.11 0.09
CA GLU A 197 -16.47 -7.31 0.38
C GLU A 197 -17.03 -6.56 -0.83
N GLN A 198 -16.17 -6.14 -1.77
CA GLN A 198 -16.62 -5.49 -3.01
C GLN A 198 -17.28 -6.48 -3.95
N VAL A 199 -16.69 -7.67 -4.11
CA VAL A 199 -17.26 -8.75 -4.94
C VAL A 199 -18.62 -9.17 -4.39
N GLU A 200 -18.74 -9.33 -3.07
CA GLU A 200 -20.00 -9.70 -2.44
C GLU A 200 -21.09 -8.64 -2.67
N ARG A 201 -20.75 -7.35 -2.51
CA ARG A 201 -21.66 -6.24 -2.83
C ARG A 201 -22.06 -6.20 -4.30
N GLN A 202 -21.15 -6.54 -5.21
CA GLN A 202 -21.45 -6.60 -6.64
C GLN A 202 -22.39 -7.76 -6.97
N ARG A 203 -22.19 -8.93 -6.37
CA ARG A 203 -23.09 -10.09 -6.52
C ARG A 203 -24.50 -9.77 -6.05
N GLN A 204 -24.65 -9.19 -4.87
CA GLN A 204 -25.95 -8.76 -4.35
C GLN A 204 -26.68 -7.81 -5.31
N ARG A 205 -25.94 -6.84 -5.89
CA ARG A 205 -26.50 -5.92 -6.89
C ARG A 205 -26.92 -6.62 -8.20
N LEU A 206 -26.23 -7.69 -8.59
CA LEU A 206 -26.62 -8.47 -9.76
C LEU A 206 -27.89 -9.29 -9.45
N ASP A 207 -27.95 -9.95 -8.30
CA ASP A 207 -29.11 -10.72 -7.87
C ASP A 207 -30.37 -9.83 -7.75
N GLU A 208 -30.23 -8.62 -7.20
CA GLU A 208 -31.31 -7.62 -7.14
C GLU A 208 -31.78 -7.19 -8.53
N ARG A 209 -30.85 -7.01 -9.47
CA ARG A 209 -31.19 -6.65 -10.86
C ARG A 209 -31.89 -7.78 -11.58
N ASP A 210 -31.42 -9.01 -11.40
CA ASP A 210 -32.00 -10.20 -12.04
C ASP A 210 -33.41 -10.48 -11.47
N ALA A 211 -33.60 -10.31 -10.17
CA ALA A 211 -34.93 -10.39 -9.54
C ALA A 211 -35.91 -9.35 -10.12
N ARG A 212 -35.44 -8.11 -10.30
CA ARG A 212 -36.23 -7.02 -10.89
C ARG A 212 -36.55 -7.28 -12.36
N LEU A 213 -35.60 -7.81 -13.14
CA LEU A 213 -35.83 -8.20 -14.53
C LEU A 213 -36.89 -9.31 -14.61
N ALA A 214 -36.78 -10.35 -13.78
CA ALA A 214 -37.75 -11.44 -13.74
C ALA A 214 -39.15 -10.97 -13.30
N GLU A 215 -39.26 -9.94 -12.47
CA GLU A 215 -40.54 -9.30 -12.13
C GLU A 215 -41.14 -8.55 -13.32
N LEU A 216 -40.34 -7.74 -14.02
CA LEU A 216 -40.76 -7.02 -15.22
C LEU A 216 -41.16 -7.97 -16.35
N GLU A 217 -40.43 -9.05 -16.57
CA GLU A 217 -40.78 -10.09 -17.54
C GLU A 217 -42.12 -10.76 -17.21
N ARG A 218 -42.35 -11.08 -15.93
CA ARG A 218 -43.63 -11.61 -15.46
C ARG A 218 -44.77 -10.62 -15.68
N GLU A 219 -44.53 -9.33 -15.45
CA GLU A 219 -45.53 -8.28 -15.70
C GLU A 219 -45.84 -8.13 -17.19
N LEU A 220 -44.82 -8.10 -18.05
CA LEU A 220 -44.99 -8.05 -19.51
C LEU A 220 -45.75 -9.29 -20.02
N ALA A 221 -45.41 -10.48 -19.55
CA ALA A 221 -46.12 -11.71 -19.90
C ALA A 221 -47.59 -11.67 -19.45
N ARG A 222 -47.88 -11.12 -18.26
CA ARG A 222 -49.25 -10.93 -17.78
C ARG A 222 -50.02 -9.94 -18.68
N ARG A 223 -49.43 -8.80 -19.03
CA ARG A 223 -50.04 -7.80 -19.92
C ARG A 223 -50.32 -8.38 -21.32
N ALA A 224 -49.39 -9.16 -21.87
CA ALA A 224 -49.57 -9.84 -23.15
C ALA A 224 -50.75 -10.83 -23.15
N ARG A 225 -50.96 -11.57 -22.04
CA ARG A 225 -52.11 -12.48 -21.91
C ARG A 225 -53.45 -11.76 -21.79
N VAL A 226 -53.50 -10.58 -21.17
CA VAL A 226 -54.72 -9.78 -21.03
C VAL A 226 -55.03 -9.00 -22.32
N GLY A 227 -54.00 -8.64 -23.09
CA GLY A 227 -54.13 -7.94 -24.37
C GLY A 227 -54.30 -8.85 -25.59
N ALA A 228 -54.30 -10.18 -25.43
CA ALA A 228 -54.59 -11.10 -26.52
C ALA A 228 -56.09 -11.03 -26.85
N PRO A 229 -56.50 -10.57 -28.04
CA PRO A 229 -57.91 -10.64 -28.42
C PRO A 229 -58.32 -12.11 -28.45
N ALA A 230 -59.48 -12.41 -27.86
CA ALA A 230 -60.15 -13.68 -28.05
C ALA A 230 -60.51 -13.81 -29.54
N GLU A 231 -59.60 -14.36 -30.34
CA GLU A 231 -59.94 -14.92 -31.65
C GLU A 231 -60.89 -16.10 -31.39
N GLY A 232 -62.17 -15.76 -31.36
CA GLY A 232 -63.26 -16.70 -31.49
C GLY A 232 -63.08 -17.46 -32.79
N THR A 233 -62.79 -18.74 -32.65
CA THR A 233 -63.49 -19.82 -33.35
C THR A 233 -64.56 -19.35 -34.34
N ASP A 234 -64.21 -19.29 -35.62
CA ASP A 234 -65.14 -19.65 -36.69
C ASP A 234 -64.45 -20.66 -37.62
N ARG A 235 -64.83 -21.91 -37.43
CA ARG A 235 -64.34 -23.07 -38.16
C ARG A 235 -65.36 -23.32 -39.28
N ARG A 236 -65.07 -22.90 -40.52
CA ARG A 236 -65.77 -23.44 -41.70
C ARG A 236 -64.96 -24.60 -42.30
N PRO A 237 -65.57 -25.78 -42.51
CA PRO A 237 -64.99 -26.87 -43.26
C PRO A 237 -65.23 -26.67 -44.77
N GLY A 238 -64.24 -26.96 -45.58
CA GLY A 238 -64.32 -26.97 -47.05
C GLY A 238 -62.90 -26.85 -47.63
N GLU A 239 -62.22 -27.99 -47.80
CA GLU A 239 -62.05 -28.67 -49.10
C GLU A 239 -60.94 -28.03 -49.97
N GLY A 240 -59.85 -28.78 -50.16
CA GLY A 240 -58.79 -28.45 -51.11
C GLY A 240 -57.40 -28.88 -50.67
N ALA A 241 -57.13 -30.19 -50.70
CA ALA A 241 -55.77 -30.74 -50.74
C ALA A 241 -55.28 -30.82 -52.21
N PRO A 242 -54.02 -31.18 -52.49
CA PRO A 242 -52.89 -30.28 -52.78
C PRO A 242 -52.46 -30.36 -54.27
N PRO A 243 -51.34 -29.72 -54.67
CA PRO A 243 -50.18 -30.58 -54.88
C PRO A 243 -48.84 -30.05 -54.36
N GLU A 244 -48.00 -31.05 -54.21
CA GLU A 244 -46.63 -31.17 -53.73
C GLU A 244 -45.60 -30.60 -54.76
N PRO A 245 -44.30 -30.82 -54.54
CA PRO A 245 -43.32 -29.80 -54.22
C PRO A 245 -42.50 -29.37 -55.45
N ASP A 246 -41.81 -28.23 -55.35
CA ASP A 246 -40.70 -27.97 -56.26
C ASP A 246 -39.40 -27.73 -55.51
N GLU A 247 -38.38 -28.37 -56.07
CA GLU A 247 -37.07 -28.61 -55.53
C GLU A 247 -36.16 -27.39 -55.72
N GLY A 248 -35.12 -27.35 -54.89
CA GLY A 248 -33.93 -26.54 -55.15
C GLY A 248 -33.88 -25.23 -54.35
N PHE A 249 -32.72 -24.74 -53.93
CA PHE A 249 -31.37 -25.09 -54.29
C PHE A 249 -30.45 -24.24 -53.40
N PHE A 250 -29.47 -24.89 -52.75
CA PHE A 250 -28.16 -24.44 -52.24
C PHE A 250 -27.97 -23.01 -51.66
N GLY A 251 -27.36 -22.97 -50.47
CA GLY A 251 -26.75 -21.74 -49.93
C GLY A 251 -25.99 -21.93 -48.62
N SER A 252 -24.77 -22.46 -48.71
CA SER A 252 -23.77 -22.74 -47.69
C SER A 252 -23.52 -21.65 -46.62
N GLY A 253 -23.23 -22.07 -45.37
CA GLY A 253 -22.35 -21.32 -44.45
C GLY A 253 -20.87 -21.52 -44.81
N PRO A 254 -19.87 -21.19 -43.96
CA PRO A 254 -19.87 -20.41 -42.71
C PRO A 254 -18.87 -19.24 -42.74
N GLY A 255 -18.95 -18.31 -41.77
CA GLY A 255 -17.94 -17.27 -41.54
C GLY A 255 -17.35 -17.38 -40.14
N SER A 256 -16.17 -18.03 -40.04
CA SER A 256 -15.28 -17.97 -38.88
C SER A 256 -13.89 -17.55 -39.35
N LYS A 257 -13.47 -16.34 -38.97
CA LYS A 257 -12.20 -16.02 -38.30
C LYS A 257 -12.15 -14.53 -37.98
#